data_AF-A0A925VU40-F1
#
_entry.id   AF-A0A925VU40-F1
#
_cell.length_a   1.000
_cell.length_b   1.000
_cell.length_c   1.000
_cell.angle_alpha   90.00
_cell.angle_beta   90.00
_cell.angle_gamma   90.00
#
_symmetry.space_group_name_H-M   'P 1'
#
loop_
_entity.id
_entity.type
_entity.pdbx_description
1 polymer ?
#
loop_
_entity_poly.entity_id
_entity_poly.type
_entity_poly.pdbx_seq_one_letter_code
_entity_poly.pdbx_strand_id
1 'polypeptide(L)' 'MEQTVLRQLRWLKIYTLMSTLVFVALLFMAFSRNHMPPRFQEIEVERINVVEKDGTLKMVISNQEKQHSGRMD' A
#
# COMPACT_ATOMS: atom_id res chain seq x y z
N MET A 1 22.10 -41.03 22.29
CA MET A 1 20.73 -40.59 21.93
C MET A 1 20.38 -39.22 22.52
N GLU A 2 20.67 -38.94 23.79
CA GLU A 2 20.34 -37.64 24.42
C GLU A 2 21.06 -36.42 23.80
N GLN A 3 22.36 -36.54 23.51
CA GLN A 3 23.16 -35.43 22.97
C GLN A 3 22.73 -34.99 21.56
N THR A 4 22.26 -35.92 20.73
CA THR A 4 21.75 -35.62 19.38
C THR A 4 20.42 -34.88 19.45
N VAL A 5 19.57 -35.23 20.41
CA VAL A 5 18.28 -34.57 20.67
C VAL A 5 18.50 -33.12 21.14
N LEU A 6 19.41 -32.90 22.10
CA LEU A 6 19.75 -31.56 22.57
C LEU A 6 20.30 -30.66 21.45
N ARG A 7 21.11 -31.23 20.54
CA ARG A 7 21.64 -30.51 19.37
C ARG A 7 20.53 -30.11 18.40
N GLN A 8 19.58 -31.01 18.12
CA GLN A 8 18.43 -30.74 17.26
C GLN A 8 17.50 -29.68 17.88
N LEU A 9 17.24 -29.75 19.18
CA LEU A 9 16.46 -28.75 19.90
C LEU A 9 17.11 -27.37 19.85
N ARG A 10 18.45 -27.28 19.92
CA ARG A 10 19.16 -26.01 19.78
C ARG A 10 18.99 -25.41 18.38
N TRP A 11 19.08 -26.23 17.33
CA TRP A 11 18.83 -25.80 15.96
C TRP A 11 17.38 -25.36 15.75
N LEU A 12 16.43 -26.13 16.29
CA LEU A 12 15.01 -25.82 16.21
C LEU A 12 14.70 -24.50 16.93
N LYS A 13 15.30 -24.26 18.10
CA LYS A 13 15.16 -23.01 18.85
C LYS A 13 15.67 -21.81 18.06
N ILE A 14 16.83 -21.93 17.39
CA ILE A 14 17.38 -20.87 16.55
C ILE A 14 16.47 -20.62 15.34
N TYR A 15 16.02 -21.69 14.67
CA TYR A 15 15.13 -21.59 13.52
C TYR A 15 13.82 -20.88 13.89
N THR A 16 13.15 -21.31 14.97
CA THR A 16 11.89 -20.70 15.42
C THR A 16 12.10 -19.25 15.83
N LEU A 17 13.23 -18.91 16.48
CA LEU A 17 13.54 -17.54 16.86
C LEU A 17 13.75 -16.66 15.61
N MET A 18 14.50 -17.14 14.62
CA MET A 18 14.71 -16.43 13.35
C MET A 18 13.41 -16.27 12.56
N SER A 19 12.61 -17.33 12.42
CA SER A 19 11.33 -17.26 11.70
C SER A 19 10.35 -16.31 12.39
N THR A 20 10.33 -16.30 13.72
CA THR A 20 9.51 -15.35 14.49
C THR A 20 9.97 -13.91 14.27
N LEU A 21 11.29 -13.67 14.28
CA LEU A 21 11.84 -12.34 14.05
C LEU A 21 11.50 -11.82 12.66
N VAL A 22 11.64 -12.67 11.63
CA VAL A 22 11.24 -12.35 10.25
C VAL A 22 9.75 -12.06 10.15
N PHE A 23 8.92 -12.89 10.79
CA PHE A 23 7.47 -12.69 10.77
C PHE A 23 7.07 -11.37 11.44
N VAL A 24 7.67 -11.03 12.58
CA VAL A 24 7.46 -9.76 13.26
C VAL A 24 7.88 -8.59 12.37
N ALA A 25 9.03 -8.68 11.70
CA ALA A 25 9.48 -7.65 10.77
C ALA A 25 8.49 -7.45 9.61
N LEU A 26 7.97 -8.54 9.03
CA LEU A 26 6.95 -8.48 7.97
C LEU A 26 5.65 -7.85 8.46
N LEU A 27 5.20 -8.15 9.68
CA LEU A 27 4.04 -7.50 10.29
C LEU A 27 4.25 -5.99 10.39
N PHE A 28 5.41 -5.53 10.87
CA PHE A 28 5.71 -4.11 10.95
C PHE A 28 5.75 -3.44 9.56
N MET A 29 6.28 -4.12 8.54
CA MET A 29 6.29 -3.59 7.16
C MET A 29 4.88 -3.52 6.53
N ALA A 30 4.00 -4.48 6.82
CA ALA A 30 2.65 -4.53 6.25
C ALA A 30 1.78 -3.32 6.61
N PHE A 31 2.02 -2.71 7.79
CA PHE A 31 1.32 -1.51 8.23
C PHE A 31 1.98 -0.20 7.78
N SER A 32 3.14 -0.26 7.11
CA SER A 32 3.79 0.92 6.55
C SER A 32 3.10 1.36 5.25
N ARG A 33 1.94 2.01 5.36
CA ARG A 33 1.38 2.77 4.23
C ARG A 33 2.24 4.01 4.02
N ASN A 34 2.95 4.05 2.90
CA ASN A 34 3.56 5.29 2.44
C ASN A 34 2.45 6.31 2.14
N HIS A 35 2.29 7.29 3.03
CA HIS A 35 1.30 8.37 2.91
C HIS A 35 1.72 9.47 1.93
N MET A 36 2.80 9.26 1.16
CA MET A 36 3.22 10.24 0.17
C MET A 36 2.21 10.26 -0.97
N PRO A 37 1.67 11.44 -1.35
CA PRO A 37 0.87 11.57 -2.55
C PRO A 37 1.66 11.02 -3.74
N PRO A 38 1.03 10.20 -4.61
CA PRO A 38 1.71 9.70 -5.79
C PRO A 38 2.16 10.88 -6.66
N ARG A 39 3.42 10.88 -7.06
CA ARG A 39 3.97 11.87 -7.98
C ARG A 39 4.06 11.24 -9.36
N PHE A 40 3.42 11.87 -10.33
CA PHE A 40 3.45 11.44 -11.71
C PHE A 40 4.22 12.47 -12.54
N GLN A 41 5.05 12.00 -13.47
CA GLN A 41 5.69 12.87 -14.46
C GLN A 41 4.72 13.20 -15.61
N GLU A 42 3.92 12.21 -16.02
CA GLU A 42 2.92 12.34 -17.08
C GLU A 42 1.71 11.45 -16.74
N ILE A 43 0.52 11.94 -17.08
CA ILE A 43 -0.75 11.24 -16.90
C ILE A 43 -1.57 11.43 -18.19
N GLU A 44 -1.72 10.37 -18.98
CA GLU A 44 -2.54 10.37 -20.19
C GLU A 44 -3.92 9.79 -19.88
N VAL A 45 -4.93 10.66 -19.82
CA VAL A 45 -6.31 10.30 -19.45
C VAL A 45 -7.31 11.22 -20.13
N GLU A 46 -8.53 10.72 -20.34
CA GLU A 46 -9.62 11.51 -20.93
C GLU A 46 -10.39 12.34 -19.89
N ARG A 47 -10.38 11.93 -18.62
CA ARG A 47 -11.09 12.60 -17.51
C ARG A 47 -10.45 12.35 -16.16
N ILE A 48 -10.24 13.41 -15.40
CA ILE A 48 -9.78 13.43 -14.00
C ILE A 48 -10.89 14.05 -13.15
N ASN A 49 -11.25 13.36 -12.06
CA ASN A 49 -12.17 13.89 -11.05
C ASN A 49 -11.38 14.27 -9.80
N VAL A 50 -11.51 15.52 -9.35
CA VAL A 50 -11.04 15.98 -8.05
C VAL A 50 -12.21 15.88 -7.08
N VAL A 51 -12.06 15.03 -6.07
CA VAL A 51 -13.08 14.79 -5.05
C VAL A 51 -12.60 15.30 -3.69
N GLU A 52 -13.53 15.80 -2.90
CA GLU A 52 -13.31 16.17 -1.51
C GLU A 52 -13.19 14.92 -0.62
N LYS A 53 -12.82 15.13 0.65
CA LYS A 53 -12.66 14.03 1.62
C LYS A 53 -13.94 13.22 1.86
N ASP A 54 -15.09 13.86 1.69
CA ASP A 54 -16.43 13.26 1.82
C ASP A 54 -16.90 12.55 0.54
N GLY A 55 -16.09 12.56 -0.52
CA GLY A 55 -16.42 11.99 -1.83
C GLY A 55 -17.19 12.95 -2.75
N THR A 56 -17.47 14.18 -2.32
CA THR A 56 -18.16 15.19 -3.15
C THR A 56 -17.26 15.61 -4.31
N LEU A 57 -17.81 15.63 -5.53
CA LEU A 57 -17.08 16.06 -6.72
C LEU A 57 -16.86 17.58 -6.69
N LYS A 58 -15.60 18.02 -6.70
CA LYS A 58 -15.24 19.44 -6.65
C LYS A 58 -14.85 20.00 -8.01
N MET A 59 -14.16 19.21 -8.82
CA MET A 59 -13.70 19.63 -10.14
C MET A 59 -13.57 18.43 -11.07
N VAL A 60 -13.82 18.65 -12.35
CA VAL A 60 -13.56 17.70 -13.42
C VAL A 60 -12.65 18.36 -14.43
N ILE A 61 -11.56 17.70 -14.78
CA ILE A 61 -10.71 18.05 -15.92
C ILE A 61 -10.95 16.97 -16.97
N SER A 62 -11.44 17.32 -18.14
CA SER A 62 -11.77 16.35 -19.19
C SER A 62 -11.42 16.87 -20.57
N ASN A 63 -11.34 15.96 -21.53
CA ASN A 63 -11.34 16.31 -22.94
C ASN A 63 -12.68 16.96 -23.35
N GLN A 64 -12.72 17.49 -24.57
CA GLN A 64 -13.89 18.17 -25.13
C GLN A 64 -15.14 17.29 -25.17
N GLU A 65 -15.01 15.99 -25.49
CA GLU A 65 -16.14 15.06 -25.59
C GLU A 65 -16.78 14.74 -24.24
N LYS A 66 -15.98 14.70 -23.16
CA LYS A 66 -16.43 14.35 -21.81
C LYS A 66 -16.67 15.56 -20.92
N GLN A 67 -16.49 16.77 -21.46
CA GLN A 67 -16.77 18.01 -20.75
C GLN A 67 -18.28 18.20 -20.64
N HIS A 68 -18.76 18.43 -19.42
CA HIS A 68 -20.18 18.75 -19.23
C HIS A 68 -20.47 20.12 -19.86
N SER A 69 -21.66 20.29 -20.44
CA SER A 69 -22.16 21.63 -20.77
C SER A 69 -22.18 22.44 -19.47
N GLY A 70 -21.39 23.49 -19.35
CA GLY A 70 -21.32 24.31 -18.14
C GLY A 70 -22.72 24.69 -17.66
N ARG A 71 -22.98 24.59 -16.35
CA ARG A 71 -24.13 25.29 -15.77
C ARG A 71 -23.71 26.76 -15.63
N MET A 72 -24.31 27.62 -16.44
CA MET A 72 -24.29 29.06 -16.22
C MET A 72 -25.56 29.37 -15.45
N ASP A 73 -25.43 29.48 -14.13
CA ASP A 73 -26.48 30.00 -13.26
C ASP A 73 -26.27 31.51 -13.09
#